data_AF-A0A383ED77-F1
#
_entry.id   AF-A0A383ED77-F1
#
_cell.length_a   1.000
_cell.length_b   1.000
_cell.length_c   1.000
_cell.angle_alpha   90.00
_cell.angle_beta   90.00
_cell.angle_gamma   90.00
#
_symmetry.space_group_name_H-M   'P 1'
#
loop_
_entity.id
_entity.type
_entity.pdbx_description
1 polymer ?
#
loop_
_entity_poly.entity_id
_entity_poly.type
_entity_poly.pdbx_seq_one_letter_code
_entity_poly.pdbx_strand_id
1 'polypeptide(L)' 'MKWIFPCLLFAVWPCVGESAKPAADPAPLVRAHAHNDYYHKRPLLDALASGFCSVEADVFLK' A
#
# COMPACT_ATOMS: atom_id res chain seq x y z
N MET A 1 19.22 41.81 -31.13
CA MET A 1 18.23 40.73 -31.30
C MET A 1 17.82 40.29 -29.91
N LYS A 2 16.59 40.61 -29.50
CA LYS A 2 16.07 40.39 -28.15
C LYS A 2 15.73 38.91 -27.98
N TRP A 3 16.55 38.18 -27.22
CA TRP A 3 16.22 36.82 -26.76
C TRP A 3 15.25 36.96 -25.59
N ILE A 4 13.96 36.86 -25.89
CA ILE A 4 12.90 36.80 -24.89
C ILE A 4 12.85 35.35 -24.42
N PHE A 5 13.34 35.10 -23.20
CA PHE A 5 13.05 33.87 -22.45
C PHE A 5 11.69 34.08 -21.77
N PRO A 6 10.59 33.41 -22.17
CA PRO A 6 9.37 33.46 -21.40
C PRO A 6 9.32 32.27 -20.45
N CYS A 7 9.28 32.61 -19.17
CA CYS A 7 8.51 31.93 -18.14
C CYS A 7 8.71 30.41 -18.02
N LEU A 8 9.66 30.04 -17.16
CA LEU A 8 9.48 28.95 -16.21
C LEU A 8 8.20 29.20 -15.38
N LEU A 9 7.04 28.88 -15.94
CA LEU A 9 5.84 28.59 -15.17
C LEU A 9 6.03 27.17 -14.61
N PHE A 10 6.81 27.06 -13.53
CA PHE A 10 6.60 25.99 -12.56
C PHE A 10 5.21 26.23 -11.99
N ALA A 11 4.21 25.62 -12.63
CA ALA A 11 2.90 25.43 -12.03
C ALA A 11 3.17 24.64 -10.75
N VAL A 12 3.22 25.36 -9.63
CA VAL A 12 3.13 24.77 -8.29
C VAL A 12 1.71 24.23 -8.23
N TRP A 13 1.54 23.01 -8.76
CA TRP A 13 0.38 22.20 -8.49
C TRP A 13 0.38 22.05 -6.97
N PRO A 14 -0.61 22.59 -6.24
CA PRO A 14 -0.71 22.23 -4.85
C PRO A 14 -0.98 20.72 -4.87
N CYS A 15 0.05 19.96 -4.48
CA CYS A 15 -0.08 18.59 -4.07
C CYS A 15 -0.86 18.65 -2.75
N VAL A 16 -2.16 18.95 -2.84
CA VAL A 16 -3.06 18.73 -1.73
C VAL A 16 -3.12 17.22 -1.63
N GLY A 17 -2.25 16.67 -0.81
CA GLY A 17 -2.39 15.31 -0.33
C GLY A 17 -3.71 15.28 0.41
N GLU A 18 -4.75 14.79 -0.25
CA GLU A 18 -5.99 14.41 0.42
C GLU A 18 -5.58 13.47 1.55
N SER A 19 -5.70 13.94 2.80
CA SER A 19 -5.38 13.12 3.96
C SER A 19 -6.44 12.03 4.01
N ALA A 20 -6.16 10.89 3.38
CA ALA A 20 -7.04 9.75 3.35
C ALA A 20 -7.42 9.43 4.80
N LYS A 21 -8.72 9.53 5.10
CA LYS A 21 -9.27 9.12 6.38
C LYS A 21 -8.79 7.68 6.64
N PRO A 22 -8.34 7.33 7.87
CA PRO A 22 -7.92 5.98 8.17
C PRO A 22 -9.02 5.02 7.68
N ALA A 23 -8.64 4.06 6.83
CA ALA A 23 -9.56 3.03 6.41
C ALA A 23 -10.12 2.36 7.67
N ALA A 24 -11.43 2.10 7.68
CA ALA A 24 -12.01 1.31 8.75
C ALA A 24 -11.32 -0.06 8.78
N ASP A 25 -11.14 -0.62 9.98
CA ASP A 25 -10.54 -1.95 10.12
C ASP A 25 -11.36 -2.97 9.31
N PRO A 26 -10.68 -3.91 8.62
CA PRO A 26 -11.37 -4.91 7.82
C PRO A 26 -12.22 -5.83 8.71
N ALA A 27 -13.35 -6.28 8.17
CA ALA A 27 -14.19 -7.25 8.87
C ALA A 27 -13.41 -8.56 9.11
N PRO A 28 -13.43 -9.14 10.32
CA PRO A 28 -12.71 -10.37 10.62
C PRO A 28 -13.20 -11.57 9.79
N LEU A 29 -12.28 -12.20 9.06
CA LEU A 29 -12.51 -13.43 8.31
C LEU A 29 -12.18 -14.65 9.17
N VAL A 30 -13.05 -14.93 10.14
CA VAL A 30 -12.82 -15.98 11.17
C VAL A 30 -12.85 -17.42 10.64
N ARG A 31 -13.30 -17.63 9.39
CA ARG A 31 -13.35 -18.95 8.72
C ARG A 31 -12.51 -19.00 7.45
N ALA A 32 -11.49 -18.15 7.34
CA ALA A 32 -10.56 -18.13 6.22
C ALA A 32 -9.12 -18.15 6.74
N HIS A 33 -8.23 -18.76 5.96
CA HIS A 33 -6.79 -18.81 6.23
C HIS A 33 -6.04 -18.22 5.05
N ALA A 34 -5.08 -17.34 5.32
CA ALA A 34 -4.14 -16.86 4.31
C ALA A 34 -2.94 -17.82 4.22
N HIS A 35 -2.37 -17.97 3.02
CA HIS A 35 -1.11 -18.69 2.82
C HIS A 35 0.03 -17.67 2.74
N ASN A 36 1.05 -17.82 3.59
CA ASN A 36 2.27 -17.02 3.58
C ASN A 36 3.32 -17.78 2.76
N ASP A 37 3.22 -17.61 1.44
CA ASP A 37 4.27 -17.98 0.50
C ASP A 37 5.33 -16.88 0.39
N TYR A 38 6.51 -17.26 -0.11
CA TYR A 38 7.63 -16.32 -0.32
C TYR A 38 7.52 -15.49 -1.61
N TYR A 39 6.45 -15.65 -2.40
CA TYR A 39 6.25 -14.91 -3.66
C TYR A 39 5.56 -13.57 -3.45
N HIS A 40 4.78 -13.43 -2.38
CA HIS A 40 4.21 -12.15 -1.99
C HIS A 40 5.24 -11.22 -1.32
N LYS A 41 5.13 -9.92 -1.60
CA LYS A 41 6.06 -8.90 -1.06
C LYS A 41 5.90 -8.65 0.44
N ARG A 42 4.68 -8.82 0.95
CA ARG A 42 4.31 -8.54 2.36
C ARG A 42 3.10 -9.41 2.80
N PRO A 43 3.23 -10.75 2.69
CA PRO A 43 2.11 -11.70 2.85
C PRO A 43 1.32 -11.51 4.15
N LEU A 44 2.00 -11.37 5.29
CA LEU A 44 1.32 -11.18 6.58
C LEU A 44 0.54 -9.85 6.66
N LEU A 45 1.13 -8.77 6.16
CA LEU A 45 0.50 -7.44 6.23
C LEU A 45 -0.71 -7.37 5.28
N ASP A 46 -0.60 -7.96 4.10
CA ASP A 46 -1.70 -8.00 3.12
C ASP A 46 -2.85 -8.88 3.63
N ALA A 47 -2.56 -9.97 4.34
CA ALA A 47 -3.55 -10.80 5.01
C ALA A 47 -4.28 -10.04 6.13
N LEU A 48 -3.54 -9.34 7.01
CA LEU A 48 -4.15 -8.53 8.07
C LEU A 48 -5.00 -7.39 7.50
N ALA A 49 -4.52 -6.71 6.46
CA ALA A 49 -5.26 -5.65 5.77
C ALA A 49 -6.56 -6.16 5.10
N SER A 50 -6.60 -7.46 4.77
CA SER A 50 -7.79 -8.13 4.22
C SER A 50 -8.70 -8.75 5.29
N GLY A 51 -8.33 -8.65 6.58
CA GLY A 51 -9.13 -9.14 7.70
C GLY A 51 -8.93 -10.61 8.05
N PHE A 52 -7.91 -11.28 7.52
CA PHE A 52 -7.62 -12.67 7.92
C PHE A 52 -7.24 -12.77 9.39
N CYS A 53 -7.83 -13.72 10.09
CA CYS A 53 -7.55 -13.98 11.51
C CYS A 53 -6.50 -15.09 11.71
N SER A 54 -6.06 -15.72 10.63
CA SER A 54 -5.13 -16.84 10.67
C SER A 54 -4.33 -16.94 9.36
N VAL A 55 -3.12 -17.47 9.46
CA VAL A 55 -2.17 -17.59 8.35
C VAL A 55 -1.35 -18.88 8.50
N GLU A 56 -1.15 -19.60 7.40
CA GLU A 56 -0.18 -20.69 7.29
C GLU A 56 1.15 -20.11 6.81
N ALA A 57 2.30 -20.53 7.38
CA ALA A 57 3.61 -20.07 6.95
C ALA A 57 4.54 -21.24 6.61
N ASP A 58 5.06 -21.25 5.38
CA ASP A 58 6.15 -22.14 5.00
C ASP A 58 7.45 -21.66 5.65
N VAL A 59 8.22 -22.59 6.23
CA VAL A 59 9.50 -22.29 6.88
C VAL A 59 10.59 -23.16 6.29
N PHE A 60 11.57 -22.54 5.64
CA PHE A 60 12.81 -23.24 5.26
C PHE A 60 13.72 -23.41 6.49
N LEU A 61 14.13 -24.65 6.74
CA LEU A 61 15.12 -24.99 7.77
C LEU A 61 16.50 -25.18 7.14
N LYS A 62 17.56 -24.97 7.93
CA LYS A 62 18.95 -25.29 7.59
C LYS A 62 19.47 -26.37 8.52
#